data_AF-A0A427UB73-F1
#
_entry.id   AF-A0A427UB73-F1
#
_cell.length_a   1.000
_cell.length_b   1.000
_cell.length_c   1.000
_cell.angle_alpha   90.00
_cell.angle_beta   90.00
_cell.angle_gamma   90.00
#
_symmetry.space_group_name_H-M   'P 1'
#
loop_
_entity.id
_entity.type
_entity.pdbx_description
1 polymer ?
#
loop_
_entity_poly.entity_id
_entity_poly.type
_entity_poly.pdbx_seq_one_letter_code
_entity_poly.pdbx_strand_id
1 'polypeptide(L)'
;CTVGVGSLKSIVFEAGYYIYVGSALGPGGLKRMHRHQKLARQKDKKPRWHIDYLLTHSDFEYVDVVYTCAEKHIECGIAANLQGTYVSKFGCSDCFCQSHLFHRLTCPVNEIKSAIADIGQKPKILSENDDF
;
A
#
# COMPACT_ATOMS: atom_id res chain seq x y z
N CYS A 1 5.51 -17.07 1.40
CA CYS A 1 5.32 -17.44 -0.02
C CYS A 1 6.36 -16.72 -0.89
N THR A 2 6.44 -17.03 -2.19
CA THR A 2 7.33 -16.32 -3.13
C THR A 2 6.49 -15.73 -4.26
N VAL A 3 6.64 -14.44 -4.53
CA VAL A 3 5.85 -13.72 -5.56
C VAL A 3 6.80 -13.07 -6.57
N GLY A 4 6.50 -13.23 -7.86
CA GLY A 4 7.14 -12.48 -8.93
C GLY A 4 6.53 -11.08 -9.07
N VAL A 5 7.27 -10.04 -8.71
CA VAL A 5 6.80 -8.65 -8.64
C VAL A 5 7.45 -7.82 -9.75
N GLY A 6 6.94 -7.94 -10.98
CA GLY A 6 7.36 -7.12 -12.12
C GLY A 6 8.89 -6.99 -12.26
N SER A 7 9.40 -5.75 -12.27
CA SER A 7 10.84 -5.45 -12.40
C SER A 7 11.68 -5.86 -11.18
N LEU A 8 11.04 -6.08 -10.02
CA LEU A 8 11.71 -6.54 -8.80
C LEU A 8 11.96 -8.06 -8.78
N LYS A 9 11.47 -8.78 -9.81
CA LYS A 9 11.59 -10.25 -9.93
C LYS A 9 10.96 -10.94 -8.71
N SER A 10 11.50 -12.10 -8.31
CA SER A 10 10.96 -12.91 -7.22
C SER A 10 11.37 -12.36 -5.86
N ILE A 11 10.39 -12.19 -4.97
CA ILE A 11 10.57 -11.75 -3.59
C ILE A 11 9.94 -12.80 -2.67
N VAL A 12 10.62 -13.11 -1.57
CA VAL A 12 10.10 -13.98 -0.51
C VAL A 12 9.35 -13.13 0.51
N PHE A 13 8.13 -13.54 0.83
CA PHE A 13 7.26 -12.90 1.80
C PHE A 13 7.02 -13.85 2.97
N GLU A 14 7.21 -13.33 4.18
CA GLU A 14 6.88 -14.01 5.43
C GLU A 14 5.41 -13.83 5.76
N ALA A 15 4.87 -14.68 6.64
CA ALA A 15 3.51 -14.51 7.13
C ALA A 15 3.40 -13.22 7.96
N GLY A 16 2.27 -12.53 7.85
CA GLY A 16 1.99 -11.30 8.59
C GLY A 16 1.25 -10.27 7.75
N TYR A 17 1.26 -9.03 8.23
CA TYR A 17 0.63 -7.89 7.60
C TYR A 17 1.63 -7.11 6.77
N TYR A 18 1.17 -6.64 5.61
CA TYR A 18 1.95 -5.79 4.72
C TYR A 18 1.27 -4.44 4.55
N ILE A 19 1.99 -3.37 4.89
CA ILE A 19 1.53 -1.98 4.76
C ILE A 19 2.10 -1.42 3.47
N TYR A 20 1.23 -1.10 2.50
CA TYR A 20 1.63 -0.42 1.28
C TYR A 20 1.25 1.06 1.33
N VAL A 21 2.23 1.94 1.10
CA VAL A 21 2.01 3.39 1.06
C VAL A 21 2.08 3.89 -0.38
N GLY A 22 1.01 4.54 -0.85
CA GLY A 22 0.95 5.06 -2.20
C GLY A 22 0.11 6.31 -2.31
N SER A 23 0.36 7.08 -3.37
CA SER A 23 -0.40 8.28 -3.70
C SER A 23 -1.41 8.03 -4.82
N ALA A 24 -2.58 8.65 -4.65
CA ALA A 24 -3.64 8.74 -5.66
C ALA A 24 -3.68 10.13 -6.34
N LEU A 25 -2.62 10.94 -6.25
CA LEU A 25 -2.57 12.31 -6.79
C LEU A 25 -2.19 12.39 -8.28
N GLY A 26 -1.79 11.26 -8.89
CA GLY A 26 -1.55 11.21 -10.32
C GLY A 26 -2.84 11.42 -11.15
N PRO A 27 -2.75 11.49 -12.49
CA PRO A 27 -3.91 11.72 -13.37
C PRO A 27 -5.03 10.67 -13.25
N GLY A 28 -4.75 9.53 -12.61
CA GLY A 28 -5.74 8.50 -12.27
C GLY A 28 -6.60 8.82 -11.05
N GLY A 29 -6.20 9.76 -10.18
CA GLY A 29 -6.96 10.11 -8.99
C GLY A 29 -7.27 8.91 -8.09
N LEU A 30 -8.44 8.98 -7.45
CA LEU A 30 -9.05 7.90 -6.67
C LEU A 30 -9.32 6.62 -7.47
N LYS A 31 -9.30 6.65 -8.82
CA LYS A 31 -9.44 5.42 -9.63
C LYS A 31 -8.32 4.43 -9.37
N ARG A 32 -7.14 4.90 -8.93
CA ARG A 32 -6.05 4.03 -8.49
C ARG A 32 -6.45 3.20 -7.27
N MET A 33 -7.02 3.85 -6.26
CA MET A 33 -7.49 3.18 -5.04
C MET A 33 -8.58 2.14 -5.37
N HIS A 34 -9.60 2.54 -6.14
CA HIS A 34 -10.64 1.62 -6.60
C HIS A 34 -10.11 0.41 -7.35
N ARG A 35 -9.12 0.63 -8.22
CA ARG A 35 -8.52 -0.47 -8.95
C ARG A 35 -7.88 -1.46 -7.98
N HIS A 36 -7.09 -1.00 -7.01
CA HIS A 36 -6.44 -1.90 -6.06
C HIS A 36 -7.47 -2.75 -5.32
N GLN A 37 -8.58 -2.15 -4.88
CA GLN A 37 -9.64 -2.87 -4.19
C GLN A 37 -10.35 -3.88 -5.08
N LYS A 38 -10.76 -3.44 -6.29
CA LYS A 38 -11.39 -4.32 -7.27
C LYS A 38 -10.47 -5.49 -7.62
N LEU A 39 -9.19 -5.21 -7.81
CA LEU A 39 -8.17 -6.21 -8.12
C LEU A 39 -7.99 -7.20 -6.97
N ALA A 40 -7.97 -6.73 -5.73
CA ALA A 40 -7.80 -7.61 -4.58
C ALA A 40 -9.00 -8.55 -4.36
N ARG A 41 -10.22 -8.03 -4.63
CA ARG A 41 -11.47 -8.80 -4.51
C ARG A 41 -11.65 -9.80 -5.66
N GLN A 42 -11.37 -9.37 -6.90
CA GLN A 42 -11.70 -10.16 -8.09
C GLN A 42 -10.51 -10.97 -8.61
N LYS A 43 -9.28 -10.51 -8.36
CA LYS A 43 -8.02 -11.10 -8.85
C LYS A 43 -8.01 -11.38 -10.36
N ASP A 44 -8.79 -10.62 -11.13
CA ASP A 44 -9.17 -10.93 -12.53
C ASP A 44 -8.44 -10.07 -13.56
N LYS A 45 -7.56 -9.16 -13.14
CA LYS A 45 -6.82 -8.27 -14.06
C LYS A 45 -5.33 -8.42 -13.97
N LYS A 46 -4.67 -8.08 -15.07
CA LYS A 46 -3.21 -8.00 -15.15
C LYS A 46 -2.66 -6.95 -14.18
N PRO A 47 -1.64 -7.28 -13.36
CA PRO A 47 -0.94 -6.32 -12.53
C PRO A 47 -0.30 -5.19 -13.33
N ARG A 48 -0.29 -3.98 -12.75
CA ARG A 48 0.36 -2.78 -13.32
C ARG A 48 1.37 -2.16 -12.37
N TRP A 49 1.04 -2.09 -11.09
CA TRP A 49 1.93 -1.60 -10.02
C TRP A 49 2.46 -2.76 -9.18
N HIS A 50 3.57 -2.57 -8.47
CA HIS A 50 4.12 -3.64 -7.61
C HIS A 50 3.09 -4.21 -6.63
N ILE A 51 2.28 -3.36 -6.00
CA ILE A 51 1.23 -3.82 -5.08
C ILE A 51 0.16 -4.69 -5.78
N ASP A 52 -0.12 -4.45 -7.07
CA ASP A 52 -1.10 -5.23 -7.81
C ASP A 52 -0.73 -6.73 -7.84
N TYR A 53 0.57 -7.06 -7.91
CA TYR A 53 1.04 -8.44 -7.92
C TYR A 53 0.68 -9.17 -6.63
N LEU A 54 0.83 -8.50 -5.49
CA LEU A 54 0.44 -9.04 -4.18
C LEU A 54 -1.08 -9.18 -4.12
N LEU A 55 -1.83 -8.14 -4.51
CA LEU A 55 -3.30 -8.16 -4.47
C LEU A 55 -3.92 -9.26 -5.35
N THR A 56 -3.24 -9.68 -6.42
CA THR A 56 -3.67 -10.80 -7.27
C THR A 56 -3.18 -12.17 -6.80
N HIS A 57 -2.24 -12.24 -5.86
CA HIS A 57 -1.67 -13.51 -5.42
C HIS A 57 -2.63 -14.26 -4.49
N SER A 58 -2.64 -15.59 -4.54
CA SER A 58 -3.53 -16.43 -3.71
C SER A 58 -3.28 -16.24 -2.22
N ASP A 59 -2.01 -16.12 -1.84
CA ASP A 59 -1.55 -16.10 -0.45
C ASP A 59 -1.68 -14.72 0.22
N PHE A 60 -2.25 -13.74 -0.49
CA PHE A 60 -2.50 -12.40 0.03
C PHE A 60 -4.00 -12.12 0.06
N GLU A 61 -4.41 -11.52 1.16
CA GLU A 61 -5.77 -11.06 1.41
C GLU A 61 -5.74 -9.54 1.63
N TYR A 62 -6.73 -8.85 1.07
CA TYR A 62 -6.91 -7.43 1.33
C TYR A 62 -7.59 -7.25 2.68
N VAL A 63 -6.99 -6.44 3.54
CA VAL A 63 -7.48 -6.20 4.89
C VAL A 63 -8.28 -4.90 4.95
N ASP A 64 -7.64 -3.75 4.67
CA ASP A 64 -8.27 -2.45 4.83
C ASP A 64 -7.51 -1.36 4.04
N VAL A 65 -8.11 -0.17 3.91
CA VAL A 65 -7.48 1.06 3.41
C VAL A 65 -7.63 2.16 4.44
N VAL A 66 -6.49 2.68 4.89
CA VAL A 66 -6.42 3.94 5.64
C VAL A 66 -5.92 5.02 4.69
N TYR A 67 -6.65 6.13 4.59
CA TYR A 67 -6.34 7.21 3.65
C TYR A 67 -6.45 8.59 4.30
N THR A 68 -5.88 9.58 3.64
CA THR A 68 -6.09 11.00 3.90
C THR A 68 -6.14 11.75 2.57
N CYS A 69 -6.75 12.93 2.54
CA CYS A 69 -6.79 13.79 1.37
C CYS A 69 -5.82 14.95 1.56
N ALA A 70 -4.91 15.13 0.61
CA ALA A 70 -3.95 16.24 0.59
C ALA A 70 -3.77 16.75 -0.84
N GLU A 71 -3.42 18.02 -1.01
CA GLU A 71 -3.17 18.62 -2.32
C GLU A 71 -1.74 18.36 -2.86
N LYS A 72 -0.85 17.84 -2.00
CA LYS A 72 0.56 17.58 -2.29
C LYS A 72 0.93 16.14 -1.98
N HIS A 73 2.00 15.68 -2.60
CA HIS A 73 2.62 14.39 -2.31
C HIS A 73 3.10 14.34 -0.84
N ILE A 74 2.52 13.42 -0.07
CA ILE A 74 2.79 13.21 1.36
C ILE A 74 3.11 11.75 1.69
N GLU A 75 3.01 10.85 0.71
CA GLU A 75 3.24 9.42 0.83
C GLU A 75 4.63 9.11 1.37
N CYS A 76 5.65 9.86 0.95
CA CYS A 76 7.01 9.67 1.44
C CYS A 76 7.15 10.02 2.92
N GLY A 77 6.39 11.01 3.41
CA GLY A 77 6.36 11.37 4.82
C GLY A 77 5.69 10.29 5.68
N ILE A 78 4.58 9.72 5.18
CA ILE A 78 3.91 8.59 5.83
C ILE A 78 4.86 7.38 5.87
N ALA A 79 5.51 7.06 4.73
CA ALA A 79 6.45 5.95 4.64
C ALA A 79 7.67 6.14 5.57
N ALA A 80 8.17 7.35 5.74
CA ALA A 80 9.28 7.66 6.65
C ALA A 80 8.93 7.41 8.13
N ASN A 81 7.66 7.55 8.51
CA ASN A 81 7.18 7.27 9.86
C ASN A 81 6.92 5.78 10.12
N LEU A 82 6.86 4.94 9.08
CA LEU A 82 6.74 3.49 9.19
C LEU A 82 8.12 2.85 9.23
N GLN A 83 8.69 2.73 10.42
CA GLN A 83 10.04 2.15 10.62
C GLN A 83 10.01 0.60 10.55
N GLY A 84 11.11 -0.08 10.83
CA GLY A 84 11.15 -1.55 10.97
C GLY A 84 11.30 -2.32 9.65
N THR A 85 10.82 -3.57 9.61
CA THR A 85 11.01 -4.47 8.47
C THR A 85 10.28 -3.98 7.22
N TYR A 86 10.96 -3.97 6.08
CA TYR A 86 10.41 -3.56 4.79
C TYR A 86 10.94 -4.40 3.62
N VAL A 87 10.25 -4.33 2.49
CA VAL A 87 10.69 -4.95 1.23
C VAL A 87 11.44 -3.93 0.38
N SER A 88 12.74 -4.07 0.24
CA SER A 88 13.60 -3.09 -0.43
C SER A 88 13.13 -2.74 -1.84
N LYS A 89 13.18 -1.44 -2.18
CA LYS A 89 12.82 -0.85 -3.49
C LYS A 89 11.35 -1.02 -3.91
N PHE A 90 10.49 -1.50 -3.01
CA PHE A 90 9.11 -1.77 -3.34
C PHE A 90 8.29 -0.49 -3.46
N GLY A 91 7.84 -0.19 -4.68
CA GLY A 91 6.82 0.84 -4.94
C GLY A 91 7.31 2.28 -4.80
N CYS A 92 8.63 2.48 -4.80
CA CYS A 92 9.31 3.76 -4.62
C CYS A 92 10.24 4.09 -5.81
N SER A 93 9.84 3.72 -7.04
CA SER A 93 10.66 3.89 -8.24
C SER A 93 10.87 5.34 -8.66
N ASP A 94 10.00 6.24 -8.19
CA ASP A 94 9.94 7.66 -8.49
C ASP A 94 10.35 8.54 -7.29
N CYS A 95 10.86 7.95 -6.21
CA CYS A 95 11.34 8.67 -5.04
C CYS A 95 12.62 8.03 -4.45
N PHE A 96 13.19 8.67 -3.43
CA PHE A 96 14.40 8.19 -2.74
C PHE A 96 14.11 7.30 -1.53
N CYS A 97 12.85 6.92 -1.30
CA CYS A 97 12.50 6.05 -0.19
C CYS A 97 13.13 4.67 -0.36
N GLN A 98 13.50 4.04 0.76
CA GLN A 98 14.05 2.68 0.74
C GLN A 98 12.98 1.65 0.36
N SER A 99 11.73 1.91 0.74
CA SER A 99 10.57 1.09 0.42
C SER A 99 9.28 1.85 0.71
N HIS A 100 8.21 1.47 0.04
CA HIS A 100 6.83 1.79 0.38
C HIS A 100 6.02 0.54 0.80
N LEU A 101 6.68 -0.58 1.08
CA LEU A 101 6.05 -1.81 1.57
C LEU A 101 6.73 -2.31 2.86
N PHE A 102 5.99 -2.28 3.96
CA PHE A 102 6.46 -2.61 5.30
C PHE A 102 5.79 -3.88 5.83
N HIS A 103 6.49 -4.65 6.66
CA HIS A 103 5.99 -5.92 7.21
C HIS A 103 5.81 -5.84 8.72
N ARG A 104 4.73 -6.44 9.23
CA ARG A 104 4.40 -6.53 10.65
C ARG A 104 3.86 -7.91 10.99
N LEU A 105 4.13 -8.39 12.19
CA LEU A 105 3.54 -9.62 12.72
C LEU A 105 2.14 -9.40 13.30
N THR A 106 1.78 -8.15 13.63
CA THR A 106 0.49 -7.77 14.22
C THR A 106 -0.25 -6.76 13.35
N CYS A 107 -1.56 -6.65 13.55
CA CYS A 107 -2.42 -5.76 12.76
C CYS A 107 -1.99 -4.28 12.90
N PRO A 108 -1.57 -3.60 11.81
CA PRO A 108 -0.92 -2.31 11.90
C PRO A 108 -1.85 -1.10 11.76
N VAL A 109 -3.17 -1.27 11.85
CA VAL A 109 -4.13 -0.17 11.59
C VAL A 109 -3.87 1.06 12.46
N ASN A 110 -3.55 0.87 13.74
CA ASN A 110 -3.25 1.98 14.65
C ASN A 110 -1.91 2.64 14.31
N GLU A 111 -0.90 1.87 13.91
CA GLU A 111 0.39 2.39 13.45
C GLU A 111 0.22 3.29 12.22
N ILE A 112 -0.58 2.84 11.24
CA ILE A 112 -0.86 3.61 10.03
C ILE A 112 -1.58 4.92 10.37
N LYS A 113 -2.57 4.88 11.28
CA LYS A 113 -3.26 6.09 11.75
C LYS A 113 -2.29 7.08 12.39
N SER A 114 -1.40 6.61 13.26
CA SER A 114 -0.36 7.45 13.88
C SER A 114 0.59 8.03 12.83
N ALA A 115 1.11 7.22 11.90
CA ALA A 115 2.01 7.69 10.85
C ALA A 115 1.42 8.82 9.99
N ILE A 116 0.11 8.76 9.72
CA ILE A 116 -0.64 9.83 9.03
C ILE A 116 -0.84 11.05 9.94
N ALA A 117 -1.20 10.84 11.21
CA ALA A 117 -1.39 11.93 12.17
C ALA A 117 -0.11 12.73 12.42
N ASP A 118 1.05 12.06 12.47
CA ASP A 118 2.35 12.66 12.74
C ASP A 118 2.81 13.64 11.66
N ILE A 119 2.29 13.53 10.44
CA ILE A 119 2.51 14.50 9.36
C ILE A 119 1.42 15.59 9.29
N GLY A 120 0.60 15.72 10.34
CA GLY A 120 -0.46 16.71 10.46
C GLY A 120 -1.72 16.41 9.64
N GLN A 121 -1.92 15.16 9.24
CA GLN A 121 -3.06 14.72 8.43
C GLN A 121 -4.09 13.98 9.28
N LYS A 122 -5.35 13.93 8.81
CA LYS A 122 -6.43 13.23 9.53
C LYS A 122 -6.69 11.88 8.85
N PRO A 123 -6.35 10.74 9.49
CA PRO A 123 -6.58 9.43 8.91
C PRO A 123 -8.08 9.10 8.86
N LYS A 124 -8.50 8.47 7.76
CA LYS A 124 -9.83 7.89 7.58
C LYS A 124 -9.67 6.41 7.21
N ILE A 125 -10.54 5.57 7.73
CA ILE A 125 -10.66 4.17 7.28
C ILE A 125 -11.74 4.15 6.21
N LEU A 126 -11.51 3.39 5.15
CA LEU A 126 -12.56 3.17 4.18
C LEU A 126 -13.56 2.12 4.69
N SER A 127 -14.83 2.52 4.81
CA SER A 127 -15.90 1.57 5.10
C SER A 127 -16.32 0.81 3.84
N GLU A 128 -16.92 -0.38 3.99
CA GLU A 128 -17.40 -1.17 2.85
C GLU A 128 -18.43 -0.45 1.96
N ASN A 129 -19.03 0.64 2.46
CA ASN A 129 -20.07 1.44 1.81
C ASN A 129 -19.56 2.78 1.25
N ASP A 130 -18.26 3.08 1.39
CA ASP A 130 -17.70 4.32 0.83
C ASP A 130 -17.44 4.12 -0.67
N ASP A 131 -18.44 4.46 -1.47
CA ASP A 131 -18.29 4.70 -2.91
C ASP A 131 -17.55 6.03 -3.13
N PHE A 132 -16.46 6.01 -3.90
CA PHE A 132 -15.73 7.20 -4.32
C PHE A 132 -15.92 7.51 -5.81
#